data_AF-A0A915PUZ7-F1
#
_entry.id   AF-A0A915PUZ7-F1
#
_cell.length_a   1.000
_cell.length_b   1.000
_cell.length_c   1.000
_cell.angle_alpha   90.00
_cell.angle_beta   90.00
_cell.angle_gamma   90.00
#
_symmetry.space_group_name_H-M   'P 1'
#
loop_
_entity.id
_entity.type
_entity.pdbx_description
1 polymer ?
#
loop_
_entity_poly.entity_id
_entity_poly.type
_entity_poly.pdbx_seq_one_letter_code
_entity_poly.pdbx_strand_id
1 'polypeptide(L)'
;MWLWRKVDCMELQKSTDRDRGNNQVLERSKEKEKRRELEVRRNCGGVVNTQIVYGDELKNKRSECSTVLRVMGSVPQVSWIRLYKQLQRSATQFPQYNYRQFFKRRIRDHFAAAVKSNDISEKEFHEKCQDLLQVIRRQSALYKMRECPKCKAKEYNNRTMLMMVNECGHPLCRNCVENLFARNSGPCPQCGKILWKKGFWEQIFDDPMVEKENHIRKKLKKIYNLKRTDFPTLLDFNNYLERFETIVMNLVYNIDVEEMEAEINRFKLENSELIERNKRKLDEDQIWVLQMLEEEQKRKKHAVEITGDEEEGSEKIGINKAKAIIDELRESDLPAEVILDRQRKRQIEAELAEKEEAARRKKSKMEAQQKRLDTASFAPIRISGAPFVYRPLELTINGPPLPEPEDLCRMGYLQHVLQITGSRYAGGFTPETCCMRALFESRIDLFSF
;
A
#
# COMPACT_ATOMS: atom_id res chain seq x y z
N MET A 1 11.28 15.94 2.55
CA MET A 1 10.98 15.02 1.41
C MET A 1 10.46 13.63 1.82
N TRP A 2 10.77 13.09 3.02
CA TRP A 2 10.29 11.75 3.45
C TRP A 2 8.97 11.74 4.26
N LEU A 3 8.57 12.86 4.89
CA LEU A 3 7.29 12.97 5.61
C LEU A 3 6.05 13.03 4.70
N TRP A 4 6.22 13.22 3.39
CA TRP A 4 5.14 13.43 2.44
C TRP A 4 4.66 12.16 1.71
N ARG A 5 5.37 11.01 1.80
CA ARG A 5 4.93 9.76 1.14
C ARG A 5 4.10 8.83 2.04
N LYS A 6 4.29 8.88 3.36
CA LYS A 6 3.70 7.90 4.29
C LYS A 6 2.34 8.32 4.85
N VAL A 7 2.12 9.62 5.06
CA VAL A 7 0.88 10.17 5.61
C VAL A 7 -0.24 10.18 4.55
N ASP A 8 0.09 10.57 3.31
CA ASP A 8 -0.89 10.69 2.22
C ASP A 8 -1.49 9.34 1.78
N CYS A 9 -0.74 8.23 1.85
CA CYS A 9 -1.25 6.91 1.45
C CYS A 9 -2.22 6.33 2.50
N MET A 10 -1.92 6.51 3.79
CA MET A 10 -2.80 6.06 4.89
C MET A 10 -4.06 6.91 5.04
N GLU A 11 -4.02 8.21 4.77
CA GLU A 11 -5.21 9.07 4.76
C GLU A 11 -6.10 8.87 3.53
N LEU A 12 -5.52 8.51 2.38
CA LEU A 12 -6.32 8.05 1.22
C LEU A 12 -7.10 6.76 1.55
N GLN A 13 -6.48 5.81 2.24
CA GLN A 13 -7.14 4.54 2.57
C GLN A 13 -8.23 4.72 3.64
N LYS A 14 -7.97 5.52 4.68
CA LYS A 14 -8.94 5.82 5.74
C LYS A 14 -10.13 6.66 5.28
N SER A 15 -9.98 7.50 4.25
CA SER A 15 -11.10 8.22 3.62
C SER A 15 -11.94 7.29 2.73
N THR A 16 -11.32 6.36 2.00
CA THR A 16 -12.07 5.39 1.17
C THR A 16 -12.97 4.42 1.96
N ASP A 17 -12.63 4.10 3.20
CA ASP A 17 -13.47 3.23 4.05
C ASP A 17 -14.58 4.01 4.76
N ARG A 18 -14.34 5.29 5.12
CA ARG A 18 -15.35 6.17 5.73
C ARG A 18 -16.44 6.60 4.74
N ASP A 19 -16.08 6.74 3.46
CA ASP A 19 -17.01 7.13 2.39
C ASP A 19 -17.82 5.95 1.79
N ARG A 20 -17.40 4.69 2.01
CA ARG A 20 -18.22 3.51 1.65
C ARG A 20 -19.51 3.43 2.48
N GLY A 21 -19.47 3.85 3.75
CA GLY A 21 -20.65 3.93 4.60
C GLY A 21 -21.64 5.02 4.15
N ASN A 22 -21.13 6.18 3.74
CA ASN A 22 -21.97 7.31 3.30
C ASN A 22 -22.62 7.10 1.93
N ASN A 23 -21.97 6.39 1.00
CA ASN A 23 -22.56 6.11 -0.31
C ASN A 23 -23.77 5.15 -0.24
N GLN A 24 -23.77 4.16 0.67
CA GLN A 24 -24.96 3.31 0.88
C GLN A 24 -26.14 4.08 1.46
N VAL A 25 -25.88 5.08 2.31
CA VAL A 25 -26.92 5.92 2.91
C VAL A 25 -27.50 6.89 1.87
N LEU A 26 -26.67 7.46 1.00
CA LEU A 26 -27.10 8.38 -0.06
C LEU A 26 -27.89 7.66 -1.18
N GLU A 27 -27.50 6.44 -1.56
CA GLU A 27 -28.24 5.59 -2.51
C GLU A 27 -29.63 5.22 -1.96
N ARG A 28 -29.72 4.81 -0.68
CA ARG A 28 -31.01 4.52 -0.01
C ARG A 28 -31.92 5.75 0.12
N SER A 29 -31.34 6.94 0.28
CA SER A 29 -32.09 8.20 0.36
C SER A 29 -32.62 8.63 -1.00
N LYS A 30 -31.82 8.50 -2.07
CA LYS A 30 -32.24 8.77 -3.46
C LYS A 30 -33.32 7.79 -3.94
N GLU A 31 -33.29 6.54 -3.49
CA GLU A 31 -34.32 5.56 -3.83
C GLU A 31 -35.64 5.78 -3.08
N LYS A 32 -35.59 6.28 -1.83
CA LYS A 32 -36.78 6.74 -1.11
C LYS A 32 -37.40 8.00 -1.74
N GLU A 33 -36.57 8.91 -2.25
CA GLU A 33 -37.02 10.14 -2.92
C GLU A 33 -37.64 9.84 -4.28
N LYS A 34 -37.04 8.94 -5.08
CA LYS A 34 -37.66 8.43 -6.32
C LYS A 34 -38.98 7.69 -6.08
N ARG A 35 -39.10 6.92 -4.99
CA ARG A 35 -40.38 6.28 -4.61
C ARG A 35 -41.43 7.31 -4.24
N ARG A 36 -41.07 8.36 -3.51
CA ARG A 36 -41.99 9.48 -3.18
C ARG A 36 -42.41 10.27 -4.43
N GLU A 37 -41.51 10.52 -5.37
CA GLU A 37 -41.84 11.17 -6.64
C GLU A 37 -42.79 10.31 -7.51
N LEU A 38 -42.62 8.99 -7.51
CA LEU A 38 -43.52 8.05 -8.21
C LEU A 38 -44.90 7.93 -7.54
N GLU A 39 -44.97 8.05 -6.21
CA GLU A 39 -46.21 8.06 -5.43
C GLU A 39 -47.02 9.36 -5.67
N VAL A 40 -46.34 10.51 -5.68
CA VAL A 40 -46.94 11.83 -5.96
C VAL A 40 -47.45 11.91 -7.41
N ARG A 41 -46.74 11.27 -8.34
CA ARG A 41 -47.10 11.25 -9.76
C ARG A 41 -48.26 10.29 -10.09
N ARG A 42 -48.62 9.38 -9.18
CA ARG A 42 -49.86 8.58 -9.26
C ARG A 42 -51.09 9.29 -8.70
N ASN A 43 -50.91 10.23 -7.76
CA ASN A 43 -52.04 10.82 -7.01
C ASN A 43 -52.49 12.22 -7.47
N CYS A 44 -51.77 12.89 -8.39
CA CYS A 44 -52.15 14.23 -8.84
C CYS A 44 -52.14 14.33 -10.37
N GLY A 45 -53.29 14.06 -11.01
CA GLY A 45 -53.58 14.57 -12.35
C GLY A 45 -53.91 16.06 -12.25
N GLY A 46 -52.94 16.92 -12.54
CA GLY A 46 -53.15 18.37 -12.52
C GLY A 46 -51.88 19.13 -12.92
N VAL A 47 -51.98 19.88 -14.01
CA VAL A 47 -50.94 20.72 -14.59
C VAL A 47 -50.57 21.83 -13.60
N VAL A 48 -49.30 21.90 -13.17
CA VAL A 48 -48.74 23.13 -12.60
C VAL A 48 -47.33 23.34 -13.15
N ASN A 49 -47.16 24.51 -13.74
CA ASN A 49 -45.96 25.01 -14.38
C ASN A 49 -45.00 25.53 -13.29
N THR A 50 -43.77 25.02 -13.22
CA THR A 50 -42.73 25.54 -12.32
C THR A 50 -41.45 25.82 -13.11
N GLN A 51 -41.28 27.10 -13.42
CA GLN A 51 -40.03 27.72 -13.82
C GLN A 51 -39.06 27.63 -12.63
N ILE A 52 -38.03 26.77 -12.73
CA ILE A 52 -36.94 26.71 -11.74
C ILE A 52 -35.78 27.58 -12.22
N VAL A 53 -35.39 28.47 -11.33
CA VAL A 53 -34.39 29.52 -11.44
C VAL A 53 -32.98 28.92 -11.59
N TYR A 54 -32.47 28.84 -12.81
CA TYR A 54 -31.03 28.67 -13.08
C TYR A 54 -30.38 30.05 -13.26
N GLY A 55 -30.20 30.79 -12.15
CA GLY A 55 -29.67 32.16 -12.18
C GLY A 55 -28.39 32.41 -11.35
N ASP A 56 -28.15 31.64 -10.29
CA ASP A 56 -27.25 32.11 -9.22
C ASP A 56 -25.91 31.36 -9.07
N GLU A 57 -25.69 30.22 -9.74
CA GLU A 57 -24.43 29.46 -9.62
C GLU A 57 -23.23 30.05 -10.38
N LEU A 58 -23.45 31.01 -11.29
CA LEU A 58 -22.38 31.65 -12.05
C LEU A 58 -21.84 32.93 -11.39
N LYS A 59 -22.63 33.58 -10.52
CA LYS A 59 -22.21 34.80 -9.81
C LYS A 59 -21.32 34.50 -8.60
N ASN A 60 -21.58 33.38 -7.90
CA ASN A 60 -20.84 33.00 -6.69
C ASN A 60 -19.40 32.50 -6.95
N LYS A 61 -19.08 32.06 -8.18
CA LYS A 61 -17.71 31.66 -8.56
C LYS A 61 -16.78 32.86 -8.81
N ARG A 62 -17.32 34.05 -9.08
CA ARG A 62 -16.51 35.29 -9.24
C ARG A 62 -16.16 35.92 -7.89
N SER A 63 -17.05 35.84 -6.90
CA SER A 63 -16.82 36.38 -5.55
C SER A 63 -15.81 35.55 -4.75
N GLU A 64 -15.89 34.21 -4.76
CA GLU A 64 -14.96 33.34 -4.01
C GLU A 64 -13.52 33.41 -4.54
N CYS A 65 -13.33 33.58 -5.86
CA CYS A 65 -12.00 33.72 -6.46
C CYS A 65 -11.34 35.06 -6.07
N SER A 66 -12.14 36.12 -5.88
CA SER A 66 -11.65 37.46 -5.51
C SER A 66 -11.13 37.54 -4.08
N THR A 67 -11.68 36.75 -3.15
CA THR A 67 -11.36 36.82 -1.73
C THR A 67 -10.06 36.09 -1.37
N VAL A 68 -9.69 35.07 -2.15
CA VAL A 68 -8.48 34.23 -1.91
C VAL A 68 -7.18 34.90 -2.41
N LEU A 69 -7.28 36.00 -3.17
CA LEU A 69 -6.15 36.62 -3.88
C LEU A 69 -5.73 37.99 -3.33
N ARG A 70 -6.17 38.35 -2.12
CA ARG A 70 -5.84 39.64 -1.52
C ARG A 70 -4.59 39.51 -0.67
N VAL A 71 -3.57 40.29 -1.07
CA VAL A 71 -2.28 40.54 -0.41
C VAL A 71 -1.21 39.49 -0.68
N MET A 72 -0.47 39.65 -1.77
CA MET A 72 0.88 39.12 -1.94
C MET A 72 1.74 40.13 -2.73
N GLY A 73 2.79 40.66 -2.12
CA GLY A 73 3.52 41.86 -2.57
C GLY A 73 4.74 41.62 -3.46
N SER A 74 5.23 40.38 -3.57
CA SER A 74 6.48 40.04 -4.28
C SER A 74 6.27 39.38 -5.65
N VAL A 75 5.09 38.80 -5.90
CA VAL A 75 4.73 38.11 -7.15
C VAL A 75 3.45 38.73 -7.73
N PRO A 76 3.40 39.08 -9.03
CA PRO A 76 2.22 39.73 -9.61
C PRO A 76 0.95 38.89 -9.40
N GLN A 77 -0.15 39.55 -8.99
CA GLN A 77 -1.46 38.91 -8.76
C GLN A 77 -1.93 38.07 -9.96
N VAL A 78 -1.60 38.51 -11.18
CA VAL A 78 -1.91 37.80 -12.43
C VAL A 78 -1.22 36.42 -12.51
N SER A 79 0.01 36.31 -12.00
CA SER A 79 0.76 35.06 -11.94
C SER A 79 0.08 34.05 -11.01
N TRP A 80 -0.37 34.49 -9.83
CA TRP A 80 -1.13 33.67 -8.89
C TRP A 80 -2.46 33.18 -9.44
N ILE A 81 -3.23 34.08 -10.07
CA ILE A 81 -4.49 33.74 -10.74
C ILE A 81 -4.26 32.68 -11.82
N ARG A 82 -3.20 32.85 -12.63
CA ARG A 82 -2.85 31.91 -13.69
C ARG A 82 -2.48 30.55 -13.13
N LEU A 83 -1.62 30.50 -12.10
CA LEU A 83 -1.16 29.26 -11.47
C LEU A 83 -2.32 28.50 -10.83
N TYR A 84 -3.17 29.19 -10.06
CA TYR A 84 -4.36 28.59 -9.46
C TYR A 84 -5.33 28.02 -10.50
N LYS A 85 -5.61 28.78 -11.57
CA LYS A 85 -6.44 28.30 -12.69
C LYS A 85 -5.81 27.11 -13.40
N GLN A 86 -4.49 27.09 -13.58
CA GLN A 86 -3.77 25.96 -14.16
C GLN A 86 -3.86 24.71 -13.28
N LEU A 87 -3.67 24.85 -11.97
CA LEU A 87 -3.83 23.75 -11.00
C LEU A 87 -5.24 23.17 -11.03
N GLN A 88 -6.27 24.01 -11.00
CA GLN A 88 -7.65 23.55 -11.09
C GLN A 88 -7.97 22.86 -12.42
N ARG A 89 -7.48 23.41 -13.55
CA ARG A 89 -7.64 22.79 -14.87
C ARG A 89 -6.94 21.45 -14.95
N SER A 90 -5.71 21.34 -14.45
CA SER A 90 -4.98 20.06 -14.41
C SER A 90 -5.68 19.04 -13.50
N ALA A 91 -6.21 19.47 -12.35
CA ALA A 91 -7.01 18.62 -11.48
C ALA A 91 -8.30 18.12 -12.13
N THR A 92 -8.93 18.87 -13.05
CA THR A 92 -10.11 18.38 -13.79
C THR A 92 -9.80 17.27 -14.80
N GLN A 93 -8.53 17.10 -15.19
CA GLN A 93 -8.14 16.10 -16.18
C GLN A 93 -8.12 14.67 -15.63
N PHE A 94 -8.19 14.48 -14.31
CA PHE A 94 -8.30 13.15 -13.74
C PHE A 94 -9.60 12.47 -14.19
N PRO A 95 -9.55 11.21 -14.67
CA PRO A 95 -10.75 10.49 -15.09
C PRO A 95 -11.75 10.27 -13.93
N GLN A 96 -11.22 10.06 -12.73
CA GLN A 96 -11.99 9.67 -11.55
C GLN A 96 -12.53 10.90 -10.80
N TYR A 97 -13.81 10.86 -10.43
CA TYR A 97 -14.47 11.95 -9.69
C TYR A 97 -13.80 12.25 -8.35
N ASN A 98 -13.48 11.22 -7.56
CA ASN A 98 -12.88 11.37 -6.23
C ASN A 98 -11.55 12.13 -6.29
N TYR A 99 -10.64 11.74 -7.19
CA TYR A 99 -9.38 12.46 -7.37
C TYR A 99 -9.60 13.90 -7.86
N ARG A 100 -10.52 14.13 -8.80
CA ARG A 100 -10.85 15.52 -9.24
C ARG A 100 -11.29 16.39 -8.08
N GLN A 101 -12.16 15.90 -7.21
CA GLN A 101 -12.66 16.67 -6.06
C GLN A 101 -11.60 16.81 -4.96
N PHE A 102 -10.85 15.74 -4.69
CA PHE A 102 -9.76 15.75 -3.73
C PHE A 102 -8.73 16.82 -4.08
N PHE A 103 -8.19 16.82 -5.29
CA PHE A 103 -7.20 17.82 -5.70
C PHE A 103 -7.80 19.23 -5.74
N LYS A 104 -9.03 19.42 -6.23
CA LYS A 104 -9.69 20.73 -6.19
C LYS A 104 -9.88 21.28 -4.78
N ARG A 105 -10.19 20.41 -3.82
CA ARG A 105 -10.31 20.78 -2.40
C ARG A 105 -8.94 21.08 -1.81
N ARG A 106 -7.97 20.18 -2.00
CA ARG A 106 -6.59 20.33 -1.52
C ARG A 106 -5.94 21.62 -2.04
N ILE A 107 -6.11 21.94 -3.32
CA ILE A 107 -5.64 23.21 -3.91
C ILE A 107 -6.29 24.41 -3.21
N ARG A 108 -7.60 24.38 -2.95
CA ARG A 108 -8.27 25.47 -2.20
C ARG A 108 -7.74 25.59 -0.78
N ASP A 109 -7.58 24.47 -0.09
CA ASP A 109 -7.13 24.44 1.30
C ASP A 109 -5.69 24.96 1.44
N HIS A 110 -4.78 24.62 0.50
CA HIS A 110 -3.40 25.13 0.49
C HIS A 110 -3.34 26.64 0.25
N PHE A 111 -4.12 27.17 -0.69
CA PHE A 111 -4.17 28.62 -0.93
C PHE A 111 -4.84 29.35 0.24
N ALA A 112 -5.88 28.78 0.85
CA ALA A 112 -6.51 29.34 2.04
C ALA A 112 -5.59 29.31 3.27
N ALA A 113 -4.78 28.26 3.42
CA ALA A 113 -3.78 28.16 4.47
C ALA A 113 -2.66 29.20 4.26
N ALA A 114 -2.16 29.36 3.03
CA ALA A 114 -1.12 30.34 2.71
C ALA A 114 -1.57 31.79 2.94
N VAL A 115 -2.87 32.10 2.79
CA VAL A 115 -3.43 33.41 3.15
C VAL A 115 -3.53 33.59 4.67
N LYS A 116 -3.65 32.51 5.45
CA LYS A 116 -3.77 32.55 6.91
C LYS A 116 -2.42 32.50 7.64
N SER A 117 -1.44 31.78 7.10
CA SER A 117 -0.11 31.64 7.66
C SER A 117 0.85 32.64 7.03
N ASN A 118 1.36 33.59 7.80
CA ASN A 118 2.37 34.55 7.34
C ASN A 118 3.81 33.97 7.33
N ASP A 119 3.95 32.67 7.59
CA ASP A 119 5.23 32.01 7.90
C ASP A 119 6.05 31.58 6.66
N ILE A 120 5.49 31.61 5.46
CA ILE A 120 6.16 31.11 4.23
C ILE A 120 6.38 32.28 3.26
N SER A 121 7.62 32.42 2.80
CA SER A 121 7.96 33.40 1.75
C SER A 121 7.12 33.15 0.49
N GLU A 122 6.49 34.21 -0.03
CA GLU A 122 5.60 34.13 -1.21
C GLU A 122 6.28 33.48 -2.42
N LYS A 123 7.58 33.69 -2.61
CA LYS A 123 8.36 33.08 -3.68
C LYS A 123 8.48 31.56 -3.51
N GLU A 124 8.75 31.11 -2.29
CA GLU A 124 8.86 29.70 -1.94
C GLU A 124 7.51 28.98 -2.07
N PHE A 125 6.41 29.65 -1.71
CA PHE A 125 5.06 29.11 -1.91
C PHE A 125 4.71 29.01 -3.39
N HIS A 126 5.14 29.98 -4.22
CA HIS A 126 4.91 29.96 -5.66
C HIS A 126 5.62 28.80 -6.34
N GLU A 127 6.89 28.58 -5.99
CA GLU A 127 7.70 27.45 -6.46
C GLU A 127 7.07 26.10 -6.06
N LYS A 128 6.66 25.94 -4.80
CA LYS A 128 5.92 24.75 -4.34
C LYS A 128 4.63 24.51 -5.15
N CYS A 129 3.90 25.57 -5.50
CA CYS A 129 2.69 25.46 -6.32
C CYS A 129 3.02 25.09 -7.79
N GLN A 130 4.16 25.52 -8.33
CA GLN A 130 4.63 25.10 -9.64
C GLN A 130 5.03 23.62 -9.65
N ASP A 131 5.76 23.16 -8.63
CA ASP A 131 6.10 21.74 -8.46
C ASP A 131 4.83 20.88 -8.35
N LEU A 132 3.85 21.32 -7.55
CA LEU A 132 2.56 20.65 -7.42
C LEU A 132 1.85 20.57 -8.78
N LEU A 133 1.89 21.64 -9.58
CA LEU A 133 1.31 21.65 -10.92
C LEU A 133 1.98 20.61 -11.83
N GLN A 134 3.31 20.47 -11.77
CA GLN A 134 4.03 19.45 -12.51
C GLN A 134 3.63 18.04 -12.06
N VAL A 135 3.52 17.80 -10.76
CA VAL A 135 3.08 16.52 -10.19
C VAL A 135 1.67 16.16 -10.64
N ILE A 136 0.71 17.09 -10.53
CA ILE A 136 -0.68 16.87 -10.94
C ILE A 136 -0.76 16.58 -12.45
N ARG A 137 -0.03 17.33 -13.28
CA ARG A 137 0.03 17.08 -14.73
C ARG A 137 0.58 15.70 -15.04
N ARG A 138 1.71 15.33 -14.45
CA ARG A 138 2.31 14.01 -14.59
C ARG A 138 1.34 12.90 -14.18
N GLN A 139 0.72 13.01 -13.01
CA GLN A 139 -0.24 12.02 -12.53
C GLN A 139 -1.44 11.91 -13.48
N SER A 140 -2.00 13.04 -13.93
CA SER A 140 -3.12 13.04 -14.88
C SER A 140 -2.75 12.40 -16.23
N ALA A 141 -1.50 12.54 -16.67
CA ALA A 141 -0.98 11.91 -17.87
C ALA A 141 -0.81 10.39 -17.70
N LEU A 142 -0.24 9.93 -16.58
CA LEU A 142 -0.11 8.50 -16.27
C LEU A 142 -1.47 7.79 -16.22
N TYR A 143 -2.49 8.44 -15.64
CA TYR A 143 -3.85 7.88 -15.63
C TYR A 143 -4.48 7.76 -17.02
N LYS A 144 -4.11 8.63 -17.98
CA LYS A 144 -4.55 8.50 -19.38
C LYS A 144 -3.84 7.34 -20.10
N MET A 145 -2.62 6.99 -19.70
CA MET A 145 -1.88 5.86 -20.29
C MET A 145 -2.42 4.49 -19.88
N ARG A 146 -3.30 4.44 -18.86
CA ARG A 146 -4.06 3.23 -18.45
C ARG A 146 -5.43 3.09 -19.11
N GLU A 147 -5.58 3.69 -20.28
CA GLU A 147 -6.76 3.54 -21.11
C GLU A 147 -6.34 2.92 -22.44
N CYS A 148 -6.99 1.83 -22.84
CA CYS A 148 -6.69 1.23 -24.13
C CYS A 148 -7.12 2.18 -25.27
N PRO A 149 -6.23 2.58 -26.19
CA PRO A 149 -6.55 3.54 -27.24
C PRO A 149 -7.61 3.02 -28.24
N LYS A 150 -7.80 1.70 -28.35
CA LYS A 150 -8.76 1.09 -29.27
C LYS A 150 -10.16 1.00 -28.69
N CYS A 151 -10.32 0.39 -27.52
CA CYS A 151 -11.63 0.15 -26.91
C CYS A 151 -12.01 1.17 -25.84
N LYS A 152 -11.11 2.10 -25.48
CA LYS A 152 -11.29 3.09 -24.40
C LYS A 152 -11.66 2.47 -23.05
N ALA A 153 -11.41 1.17 -22.91
CA ALA A 153 -11.62 0.47 -21.66
C ALA A 153 -10.56 0.93 -20.66
N LYS A 154 -11.03 1.17 -19.44
CA LYS A 154 -10.24 1.61 -18.30
C LYS A 154 -10.11 0.45 -17.34
N GLU A 155 -8.94 0.33 -16.72
CA GLU A 155 -8.70 -0.65 -15.64
C GLU A 155 -9.76 -0.57 -14.53
N TYR A 156 -10.28 0.64 -14.24
CA TYR A 156 -11.31 0.83 -13.21
C TYR A 156 -12.61 0.04 -13.48
N ASN A 157 -13.04 -0.06 -14.74
CA ASN A 157 -14.29 -0.75 -15.07
C ASN A 157 -14.13 -2.28 -14.97
N ASN A 158 -12.92 -2.79 -15.15
CA ASN A 158 -12.60 -4.21 -15.17
C ASN A 158 -11.24 -4.44 -14.50
N ARG A 159 -11.23 -4.78 -13.21
CA ARG A 159 -10.00 -5.00 -12.44
C ARG A 159 -9.16 -6.21 -12.92
N THR A 160 -9.79 -7.10 -13.69
CA THR A 160 -9.14 -8.25 -14.34
C THR A 160 -8.50 -7.90 -15.70
N MET A 161 -8.69 -6.67 -16.18
CA MET A 161 -8.11 -6.23 -17.45
C MET A 161 -6.62 -6.00 -17.31
N LEU A 162 -5.84 -6.76 -18.08
CA LEU A 162 -4.39 -6.59 -18.17
C LEU A 162 -4.04 -5.72 -19.38
N MET A 163 -3.19 -4.73 -19.14
CA MET A 163 -2.57 -3.93 -20.19
C MET A 163 -1.29 -4.62 -20.65
N MET A 164 -1.05 -4.61 -21.95
CA MET A 164 0.10 -5.21 -22.59
C MET A 164 0.85 -4.16 -23.40
N VAL A 165 2.18 -4.25 -23.43
CA VAL A 165 3.08 -3.35 -24.15
C VAL A 165 3.95 -4.18 -25.10
N ASN A 166 4.43 -3.54 -26.17
CA ASN A 166 5.35 -4.13 -27.15
C ASN A 166 6.50 -3.13 -27.40
N GLU A 167 7.42 -3.44 -28.31
CA GLU A 167 8.59 -2.63 -28.69
C GLU A 167 8.27 -1.17 -29.04
N CYS A 168 7.04 -0.89 -29.51
CA CYS A 168 6.60 0.47 -29.79
C CYS A 168 6.28 1.32 -28.54
N GLY A 169 6.15 0.71 -27.35
CA GLY A 169 5.83 1.40 -26.09
C GLY A 169 4.37 1.83 -25.92
N HIS A 170 3.45 1.40 -26.80
CA HIS A 170 2.02 1.76 -26.69
C HIS A 170 1.21 0.67 -25.97
N PRO A 171 0.51 1.01 -24.86
CA PRO A 171 -0.24 0.04 -24.08
C PRO A 171 -1.59 -0.31 -24.74
N LEU A 172 -1.91 -1.61 -24.80
CA LEU A 172 -3.17 -2.17 -25.33
C LEU A 172 -3.75 -3.17 -24.33
N CYS A 173 -5.08 -3.25 -24.19
CA CYS A 173 -5.64 -4.29 -23.33
C CYS A 173 -5.53 -5.69 -23.98
N ARG A 174 -5.48 -6.74 -23.16
CA ARG A 174 -5.37 -8.13 -23.60
C ARG A 174 -6.35 -8.51 -24.72
N ASN A 175 -7.63 -8.17 -24.55
CA ASN A 175 -8.67 -8.45 -25.56
C ASN A 175 -8.42 -7.71 -26.89
N CYS A 176 -7.92 -6.48 -26.84
CA CYS A 176 -7.56 -5.75 -28.06
C CYS A 176 -6.33 -6.35 -28.73
N VAL A 177 -5.35 -6.85 -27.98
CA VAL A 177 -4.21 -7.58 -28.55
C VAL A 177 -4.68 -8.87 -29.22
N GLU A 178 -5.54 -9.64 -28.57
CA GLU A 178 -6.06 -10.89 -29.12
C GLU A 178 -6.87 -10.68 -30.41
N ASN A 179 -7.72 -9.65 -30.45
CA ASN A 179 -8.56 -9.36 -31.60
C ASN A 179 -7.81 -8.66 -32.76
N LEU A 180 -6.98 -7.66 -32.46
CA LEU A 180 -6.28 -6.89 -33.49
C LEU A 180 -5.15 -7.69 -34.15
N PHE A 181 -4.50 -8.56 -33.38
CA PHE A 181 -3.40 -9.41 -33.84
C PHE A 181 -3.83 -10.87 -34.00
N ALA A 182 -5.13 -11.13 -34.27
CA ALA A 182 -5.65 -12.48 -34.49
C ALA A 182 -4.91 -13.24 -35.60
N ARG A 183 -4.42 -12.52 -36.63
CA ARG A 183 -3.57 -13.06 -37.72
C ARG A 183 -2.07 -13.10 -37.38
N ASN A 184 -1.71 -13.02 -36.10
CA ASN A 184 -0.34 -12.96 -35.54
C ASN A 184 0.46 -11.69 -35.83
N SER A 185 0.14 -10.93 -36.88
CA SER A 185 0.72 -9.62 -37.19
C SER A 185 -0.36 -8.57 -37.39
N GLY A 186 -0.04 -7.31 -37.08
CA GLY A 186 -0.96 -6.19 -37.26
C GLY A 186 -0.29 -4.85 -36.99
N PRO A 187 -0.90 -3.72 -37.42
CA PRO A 187 -0.39 -2.39 -37.14
C PRO A 187 -0.78 -1.92 -35.73
N CYS A 188 0.14 -1.24 -35.05
CA CYS A 188 -0.15 -0.55 -33.80
C CYS A 188 -1.18 0.58 -34.02
N PRO A 189 -2.25 0.70 -33.21
CA PRO A 189 -3.27 1.74 -33.38
C PRO A 189 -2.78 3.19 -33.20
N GLN A 190 -1.64 3.40 -32.52
CA GLN A 190 -1.11 4.75 -32.26
C GLN A 190 -0.01 5.16 -33.24
N CYS A 191 0.96 4.27 -33.52
CA CYS A 191 2.11 4.61 -34.36
C CYS A 191 2.16 3.89 -35.71
N GLY A 192 1.22 2.99 -36.00
CA GLY A 192 1.18 2.26 -37.28
C GLY A 192 2.27 1.22 -37.49
N LYS A 193 3.28 1.10 -36.60
CA LYS A 193 4.33 0.06 -36.70
C LYS A 193 3.70 -1.33 -36.72
N ILE A 194 4.17 -2.18 -37.62
CA ILE A 194 3.75 -3.58 -37.71
C ILE A 194 4.38 -4.33 -36.54
N LEU A 195 3.56 -4.98 -35.73
CA LEU A 195 3.96 -5.70 -34.53
C LEU A 195 3.48 -7.14 -34.58
N TRP A 196 4.20 -8.02 -33.89
CA TRP A 196 3.85 -9.42 -33.75
C TRP A 196 3.19 -9.72 -32.40
N LYS A 197 2.19 -10.60 -32.41
CA LYS A 197 1.41 -10.99 -31.22
C LYS A 197 2.30 -11.57 -30.09
N LYS A 198 3.31 -12.36 -30.45
CA LYS A 198 4.26 -12.97 -29.48
C LYS A 198 5.16 -11.94 -28.79
N GLY A 199 5.30 -10.75 -29.36
CA GLY A 199 6.13 -9.67 -28.81
C GLY A 199 5.44 -8.84 -27.73
N PHE A 200 4.17 -9.11 -27.39
CA PHE A 200 3.49 -8.40 -26.31
C PHE A 200 3.81 -9.02 -24.94
N TRP A 201 4.11 -8.17 -23.96
CA TRP A 201 4.27 -8.55 -22.56
C TRP A 201 3.34 -7.74 -21.65
N GLU A 202 3.09 -8.24 -20.45
CA GLU A 202 2.24 -7.57 -19.46
C GLU A 202 2.92 -6.33 -18.89
N GLN A 203 2.16 -5.23 -18.80
CA GLN A 203 2.60 -3.99 -18.19
C GLN A 203 2.47 -4.08 -16.67
N ILE A 204 3.59 -3.99 -15.96
CA ILE A 204 3.67 -4.00 -14.50
C ILE A 204 3.80 -2.56 -13.98
N PHE A 205 4.52 -1.70 -14.70
CA PHE A 205 4.74 -0.31 -14.34
C PHE A 205 3.72 0.63 -15.00
N ASP A 206 3.34 1.68 -14.27
CA ASP A 206 2.42 2.72 -14.75
C ASP A 206 2.90 3.45 -16.01
N ASP A 207 4.22 3.54 -16.20
CA ASP A 207 4.83 4.24 -17.32
C ASP A 207 5.25 3.25 -18.43
N PRO A 208 4.62 3.30 -19.62
CA PRO A 208 5.00 2.43 -20.74
C PRO A 208 6.45 2.61 -21.22
N MET A 209 7.05 3.79 -21.00
CA MET A 209 8.42 4.05 -21.40
C MET A 209 9.42 3.26 -20.56
N VAL A 210 9.16 3.18 -19.25
CA VAL A 210 9.97 2.37 -18.31
C VAL A 210 9.86 0.88 -18.67
N GLU A 211 8.70 0.41 -19.13
CA GLU A 211 8.55 -0.96 -19.62
C GLU A 211 9.38 -1.22 -20.88
N LYS A 212 9.36 -0.28 -21.84
CA LYS A 212 10.18 -0.38 -23.05
C LYS A 212 11.68 -0.43 -22.70
N GLU A 213 12.14 0.45 -21.81
CA GLU A 213 13.51 0.49 -21.31
C GLU A 213 13.89 -0.84 -20.64
N ASN A 214 13.07 -1.33 -19.71
CA ASN A 214 13.33 -2.59 -19.01
C ASN A 214 13.40 -3.79 -19.96
N HIS A 215 12.54 -3.83 -20.99
CA HIS A 215 12.57 -4.88 -21.99
C HIS A 215 13.89 -4.85 -22.78
N ILE A 216 14.30 -3.68 -23.27
CA ILE A 216 15.56 -3.49 -24.01
C ILE A 216 16.76 -3.81 -23.12
N ARG A 217 16.80 -3.31 -21.88
CA ARG A 217 17.87 -3.59 -20.91
C ARG A 217 17.98 -5.09 -20.63
N LYS A 218 16.86 -5.81 -20.46
CA LYS A 218 16.87 -7.29 -20.30
C LYS A 218 17.42 -8.02 -21.53
N LYS A 219 17.11 -7.55 -22.74
CA LYS A 219 17.62 -8.12 -24.00
C LYS A 219 19.13 -7.87 -24.12
N LEU A 220 19.57 -6.64 -23.90
CA LEU A 220 20.96 -6.23 -24.01
C LEU A 220 21.83 -6.85 -22.92
N LYS A 221 21.37 -6.94 -21.67
CA LYS A 221 22.13 -7.56 -20.56
C LYS A 221 22.49 -9.04 -20.81
N LYS A 222 21.78 -9.73 -21.71
CA LYS A 222 22.14 -11.09 -22.15
C LYS A 222 23.31 -11.12 -23.14
N ILE A 223 23.61 -10.00 -23.80
CA ILE A 223 24.70 -9.81 -24.75
C ILE A 223 25.86 -9.09 -24.03
N TYR A 224 25.57 -8.00 -23.34
CA TYR A 224 26.48 -7.22 -22.51
C TYR A 224 26.54 -7.81 -21.10
N ASN A 225 27.18 -8.97 -20.97
CA ASN A 225 27.36 -9.69 -19.70
C ASN A 225 28.84 -9.74 -19.25
N LEU A 226 29.65 -8.77 -19.66
CA LEU A 226 31.03 -8.65 -19.19
C LEU A 226 31.05 -8.17 -17.74
N LYS A 227 31.92 -8.76 -16.95
CA LYS A 227 32.04 -8.49 -15.52
C LYS A 227 33.26 -7.64 -15.23
N ARG A 228 33.33 -7.16 -13.98
CA ARG A 228 34.47 -6.40 -13.48
C ARG A 228 35.81 -7.11 -13.72
N THR A 229 35.86 -8.42 -13.53
CA THR A 229 37.06 -9.25 -13.67
C THR A 229 37.60 -9.32 -15.09
N ASP A 230 36.78 -8.99 -16.09
CA ASP A 230 37.14 -9.08 -17.51
C ASP A 230 37.87 -7.82 -18.00
N PHE A 231 37.99 -6.78 -17.16
CA PHE A 231 38.63 -5.51 -17.50
C PHE A 231 39.88 -5.26 -16.65
N PRO A 232 40.95 -4.69 -17.25
CA PRO A 232 42.19 -4.40 -16.53
C PRO A 232 42.05 -3.21 -15.56
N THR A 233 41.24 -2.20 -15.92
CA THR A 233 41.11 -0.96 -15.14
C THR A 233 39.67 -0.66 -14.72
N LEU A 234 39.53 0.16 -13.67
CA LEU A 234 38.21 0.66 -13.24
C LEU A 234 37.55 1.55 -14.28
N LEU A 235 38.36 2.35 -14.97
CA LEU A 235 37.89 3.30 -15.96
C LEU A 235 37.28 2.58 -17.17
N ASP A 236 37.93 1.53 -17.67
CA ASP A 236 37.42 0.77 -18.82
C ASP A 236 36.08 0.11 -18.51
N PHE A 237 35.92 -0.43 -17.30
CA PHE A 237 34.66 -1.00 -16.85
C PHE A 237 33.54 0.06 -16.75
N ASN A 238 33.85 1.25 -16.21
CA ASN A 238 32.86 2.33 -16.13
C ASN A 238 32.49 2.87 -17.52
N ASN A 239 33.46 3.02 -18.42
CA ASN A 239 33.22 3.41 -19.81
C ASN A 239 32.35 2.39 -20.55
N TYR A 240 32.55 1.10 -20.26
CA TYR A 240 31.71 0.02 -20.77
C TYR A 240 30.25 0.13 -20.28
N LEU A 241 30.05 0.41 -18.99
CA LEU A 241 28.70 0.62 -18.42
C LEU A 241 28.03 1.87 -19.00
N GLU A 242 28.77 2.96 -19.17
CA GLU A 242 28.25 4.20 -19.77
C GLU A 242 27.86 4.00 -21.23
N ARG A 243 28.69 3.27 -22.00
CA ARG A 243 28.38 2.90 -23.39
C ARG A 243 27.13 2.03 -23.46
N PHE A 244 26.96 1.09 -22.53
CA PHE A 244 25.74 0.29 -22.43
C PHE A 244 24.50 1.16 -22.19
N GLU A 245 24.54 2.12 -21.26
CA GLU A 245 23.41 3.02 -21.01
C GLU A 245 23.14 3.95 -22.20
N THR A 246 24.18 4.40 -22.91
CA THR A 246 24.03 5.17 -24.16
C THR A 246 23.27 4.37 -25.22
N ILE A 247 23.61 3.09 -25.41
CA ILE A 247 22.92 2.20 -26.36
C ILE A 247 21.46 1.97 -25.93
N VAL A 248 21.20 1.73 -24.64
CA VAL A 248 19.84 1.58 -24.11
C VAL A 248 19.02 2.83 -24.39
N MET A 249 19.56 4.01 -24.08
CA MET A 249 18.92 5.31 -24.30
C MET A 249 18.56 5.50 -25.78
N ASN A 250 19.51 5.31 -26.68
CA ASN A 250 19.31 5.48 -28.11
C ASN A 250 18.20 4.55 -28.65
N LEU A 251 18.20 3.27 -28.27
CA LEU A 251 17.15 2.32 -28.67
C LEU A 251 15.78 2.66 -28.09
N VAL A 252 15.74 3.16 -26.84
CA VAL A 252 14.50 3.57 -26.18
C VAL A 252 13.85 4.74 -26.91
N TYR A 253 14.63 5.74 -27.32
CA TYR A 253 14.13 6.90 -28.08
C TYR A 253 14.05 6.67 -29.60
N ASN A 254 14.52 5.52 -30.09
CA ASN A 254 14.63 5.19 -31.52
C ASN A 254 15.55 6.16 -32.30
N ILE A 255 16.65 6.57 -31.68
CA ILE A 255 17.71 7.37 -32.32
C ILE A 255 18.71 6.37 -32.92
N ASP A 256 19.02 6.50 -34.21
CA ASP A 256 20.03 5.72 -34.94
C ASP A 256 20.01 4.21 -34.67
N VAL A 257 18.80 3.63 -34.71
CA VAL A 257 18.57 2.21 -34.35
C VAL A 257 19.42 1.26 -35.19
N GLU A 258 19.58 1.52 -36.49
CA GLU A 258 20.34 0.65 -37.39
C GLU A 258 21.83 0.62 -37.05
N GLU A 259 22.43 1.78 -36.74
CA GLU A 259 23.83 1.87 -36.34
C GLU A 259 24.07 1.17 -35.00
N MET A 260 23.18 1.38 -34.03
CA MET A 260 23.26 0.75 -32.72
C MET A 260 23.07 -0.77 -32.82
N GLU A 261 22.15 -1.25 -33.64
CA GLU A 261 21.98 -2.68 -33.90
C GLU A 261 23.20 -3.30 -34.59
N ALA A 262 23.81 -2.58 -35.54
CA ALA A 262 25.07 -3.01 -36.15
C ALA A 262 26.20 -3.08 -35.12
N GLU A 263 26.32 -2.11 -34.21
CA GLU A 263 27.28 -2.14 -33.12
C GLU A 263 27.05 -3.31 -32.16
N ILE A 264 25.80 -3.54 -31.75
CA ILE A 264 25.44 -4.68 -30.89
C ILE A 264 25.81 -5.99 -31.57
N ASN A 265 25.59 -6.12 -32.87
CA ASN A 265 25.94 -7.31 -33.64
C ASN A 265 27.46 -7.51 -33.76
N ARG A 266 28.24 -6.44 -33.97
CA ARG A 266 29.71 -6.49 -33.95
C ARG A 266 30.21 -6.97 -32.58
N PHE A 267 29.74 -6.32 -31.51
CA PHE A 267 30.12 -6.69 -30.14
C PHE A 267 29.77 -8.15 -29.82
N LYS A 268 28.59 -8.61 -30.24
CA LYS A 268 28.14 -9.99 -30.07
C LYS A 268 29.04 -10.99 -30.81
N LEU A 269 29.51 -10.66 -32.00
CA LEU A 269 30.38 -11.54 -32.79
C LEU A 269 31.77 -11.63 -32.16
N GLU A 270 32.38 -10.48 -31.85
CA GLU A 270 33.72 -10.36 -31.26
C GLU A 270 33.81 -11.02 -29.88
N ASN A 271 32.75 -10.89 -29.06
CA ASN A 271 32.76 -11.36 -27.67
C ASN A 271 31.95 -12.65 -27.47
N SER A 272 31.57 -13.34 -28.54
CA SER A 272 30.68 -14.52 -28.48
C SER A 272 31.13 -15.58 -27.47
N GLU A 273 32.41 -15.96 -27.49
CA GLU A 273 32.99 -16.94 -26.56
C GLU A 273 32.98 -16.46 -25.10
N LEU A 274 33.30 -15.18 -24.88
CA LEU A 274 33.35 -14.59 -23.56
C LEU A 274 31.93 -14.46 -22.96
N ILE A 275 30.96 -14.10 -23.80
CA ILE A 275 29.54 -14.05 -23.47
C ILE A 275 29.05 -15.45 -23.04
N GLU A 276 29.40 -16.49 -23.78
CA GLU A 276 28.97 -17.86 -23.46
C GLU A 276 29.62 -18.38 -22.17
N ARG A 277 30.91 -18.10 -21.95
CA ARG A 277 31.60 -18.41 -20.70
C ARG A 277 30.94 -17.72 -19.50
N ASN A 278 30.61 -16.45 -19.64
CA ASN A 278 29.96 -15.66 -18.59
C ASN A 278 28.49 -16.04 -18.37
N LYS A 279 27.82 -16.66 -19.36
CA LYS A 279 26.48 -17.25 -19.17
C LYS A 279 26.51 -18.53 -18.35
N ARG A 280 27.56 -19.35 -18.50
CA ARG A 280 27.72 -20.61 -17.75
C ARG A 280 28.18 -20.36 -16.31
N LYS A 281 29.02 -19.35 -16.09
CA LYS A 281 29.46 -18.96 -14.74
C LYS A 281 28.36 -18.17 -14.05
N LEU A 282 27.70 -18.80 -13.08
CA LEU A 282 26.85 -18.07 -12.12
C LEU A 282 27.69 -17.04 -11.38
N ASP A 283 27.05 -15.93 -11.02
CA ASP A 283 27.70 -14.89 -10.23
C ASP A 283 28.00 -15.38 -8.81
N GLU A 284 29.07 -14.88 -8.17
CA GLU A 284 29.36 -15.24 -6.77
C GLU A 284 28.16 -14.90 -5.88
N ASP A 285 27.55 -13.74 -6.08
CA ASP A 285 26.31 -13.33 -5.43
C ASP A 285 25.14 -14.25 -5.75
N GLN A 286 25.01 -14.71 -7.00
CA GLN A 286 23.94 -15.63 -7.39
C GLN A 286 24.12 -17.01 -6.76
N ILE A 287 25.36 -17.52 -6.71
CA ILE A 287 25.71 -18.77 -6.04
C ILE A 287 25.40 -18.64 -4.55
N TRP A 288 25.80 -17.53 -3.93
CA TRP A 288 25.51 -17.25 -2.53
C TRP A 288 24.01 -17.20 -2.25
N VAL A 289 23.22 -16.50 -3.08
CA VAL A 289 21.75 -16.46 -2.97
C VAL A 289 21.14 -17.86 -3.12
N LEU A 290 21.60 -18.66 -4.08
CA LEU A 290 21.11 -20.03 -4.28
C LEU A 290 21.41 -20.93 -3.08
N GLN A 291 22.61 -20.84 -2.51
CA GLN A 291 22.99 -21.57 -1.30
C GLN A 291 22.09 -21.19 -0.12
N MET A 292 21.87 -19.90 0.10
CA MET A 292 20.98 -19.42 1.17
C MET A 292 19.55 -19.91 1.00
N LEU A 293 19.02 -19.91 -0.22
CA LEU A 293 17.68 -20.44 -0.51
C LEU A 293 17.61 -21.96 -0.28
N GLU A 294 18.64 -22.70 -0.69
CA GLU A 294 18.70 -24.15 -0.49
C GLU A 294 18.73 -24.50 1.00
N GLU A 295 19.54 -23.81 1.79
CA GLU A 295 19.58 -23.98 3.25
C GLU A 295 18.24 -23.64 3.90
N GLU A 296 17.57 -22.58 3.46
CA GLU A 296 16.24 -22.22 3.97
C GLU A 296 15.22 -23.31 3.64
N GLN A 297 15.25 -23.87 2.43
CA GLN A 297 14.38 -24.99 2.04
C GLN A 297 14.67 -26.25 2.84
N LYS A 298 15.95 -26.61 3.05
CA LYS A 298 16.34 -27.76 3.87
C LYS A 298 15.86 -27.59 5.32
N ARG A 299 16.03 -26.41 5.90
CA ARG A 299 15.50 -26.08 7.24
C ARG A 299 13.98 -26.22 7.32
N LYS A 300 13.25 -25.72 6.31
CA LYS A 300 11.79 -25.88 6.24
C LYS A 300 11.35 -27.34 6.13
N LYS A 301 12.01 -28.12 5.26
CA LYS A 301 11.73 -29.57 5.11
C LYS A 301 11.99 -30.33 6.40
N HIS A 302 13.15 -30.13 7.02
CA HIS A 302 13.50 -30.76 8.28
C HIS A 302 12.52 -30.39 9.41
N ALA A 303 12.05 -29.13 9.45
CA ALA A 303 11.02 -28.73 10.41
C ALA A 303 9.69 -29.45 10.18
N VAL A 304 9.29 -29.64 8.91
CA VAL A 304 8.06 -30.38 8.55
C VAL A 304 8.21 -31.88 8.84
N GLU A 305 9.36 -32.48 8.56
CA GLU A 305 9.66 -33.87 8.88
C GLU A 305 9.61 -34.14 10.38
N ILE A 306 10.24 -33.28 11.20
CA ILE A 306 10.15 -33.38 12.66
C ILE A 306 8.69 -33.33 13.12
N THR A 307 7.89 -32.38 12.63
CA THR A 307 6.48 -32.30 13.02
C THR A 307 5.68 -33.52 12.57
N GLY A 308 5.98 -34.07 11.39
CA GLY A 308 5.32 -35.29 10.89
C GLY A 308 5.71 -36.54 11.70
N ASP A 309 6.98 -36.70 12.05
CA ASP A 309 7.47 -37.80 12.88
C ASP A 309 6.92 -37.73 14.32
N GLU A 310 6.76 -36.52 14.88
CA GLU A 310 6.09 -36.31 16.16
C GLU A 310 4.61 -36.72 16.12
N GLU A 311 3.90 -36.36 15.04
CA GLU A 311 2.50 -36.75 14.82
C GLU A 311 2.35 -38.27 14.63
N GLU A 312 3.13 -38.90 13.73
CA GLU A 312 3.10 -40.36 13.51
C GLU A 312 3.53 -41.14 14.75
N GLY A 313 4.52 -40.64 15.49
CA GLY A 313 4.96 -41.23 16.75
C GLY A 313 3.82 -41.24 17.78
N SER A 314 3.06 -40.15 17.86
CA SER A 314 1.90 -40.05 18.77
C SER A 314 0.78 -41.05 18.42
N GLU A 315 0.50 -41.25 17.12
CA GLU A 315 -0.49 -42.22 16.65
C GLU A 315 -0.06 -43.67 16.92
N LYS A 316 1.21 -44.02 16.61
CA LYS A 316 1.77 -45.36 16.89
C LYS A 316 1.77 -45.67 18.38
N ILE A 317 2.08 -44.68 19.23
CA ILE A 317 1.99 -44.81 20.70
C ILE A 317 0.54 -45.09 21.12
N GLY A 318 -0.45 -44.41 20.53
CA GLY A 318 -1.87 -44.66 20.78
C GLY A 318 -2.29 -46.09 20.44
N ILE A 319 -1.88 -46.59 19.27
CA ILE A 319 -2.19 -47.95 18.80
C ILE A 319 -1.52 -49.01 19.69
N ASN A 320 -0.26 -48.82 20.07
CA ASN A 320 0.45 -49.76 20.93
C ASN A 320 -0.15 -49.80 22.35
N LYS A 321 -0.57 -48.65 22.89
CA LYS A 321 -1.32 -48.60 24.16
C LYS A 321 -2.64 -49.38 24.07
N ALA A 322 -3.37 -49.27 22.97
CA ALA A 322 -4.61 -50.02 22.75
C ALA A 322 -4.35 -51.55 22.65
N LYS A 323 -3.28 -51.96 21.96
CA LYS A 323 -2.87 -53.37 21.86
C LYS A 323 -2.47 -53.96 23.22
N ALA A 324 -1.67 -53.23 24.01
CA ALA A 324 -1.28 -53.66 25.35
C ALA A 324 -2.49 -53.90 26.28
N ILE A 325 -3.56 -53.11 26.13
CA ILE A 325 -4.81 -53.31 26.88
C ILE A 325 -5.51 -54.61 26.45
N ILE A 326 -5.51 -54.92 25.15
CA ILE A 326 -6.12 -56.14 24.61
C ILE A 326 -5.33 -57.38 25.06
N ASP A 327 -4.01 -57.31 25.10
CA ASP A 327 -3.15 -58.41 25.54
C ASP A 327 -3.29 -58.67 27.06
N GLU A 328 -3.37 -57.62 27.89
CA GLU A 328 -3.61 -57.75 29.35
C GLU A 328 -4.98 -58.38 29.66
N LEU A 329 -6.01 -58.08 28.86
CA LEU A 329 -7.32 -58.72 28.94
C LEU A 329 -7.32 -60.20 28.50
N ARG A 330 -6.36 -60.59 27.66
CA ARG A 330 -6.25 -61.96 27.13
C ARG A 330 -5.47 -62.89 28.06
N GLU A 331 -4.47 -62.35 28.74
CA GLU A 331 -3.53 -63.13 29.56
C GLU A 331 -3.95 -63.27 31.02
N SER A 332 -4.86 -62.43 31.51
CA SER A 332 -5.28 -62.43 32.91
C SER A 332 -6.73 -62.89 33.10
N ASP A 333 -6.95 -63.77 34.08
CA ASP A 333 -8.28 -64.31 34.44
C ASP A 333 -9.06 -63.38 35.39
N LEU A 334 -8.69 -62.09 35.46
CA LEU A 334 -9.37 -61.10 36.30
C LEU A 334 -10.62 -60.54 35.59
N PRO A 335 -11.66 -60.11 36.35
CA PRO A 335 -12.82 -59.47 35.75
C PRO A 335 -12.41 -58.23 34.94
N ALA A 336 -12.93 -58.10 33.72
CA ALA A 336 -12.56 -57.04 32.78
C ALA A 336 -12.70 -55.61 33.36
N GLU A 337 -13.65 -55.40 34.27
CA GLU A 337 -13.89 -54.13 34.95
C GLU A 337 -12.69 -53.69 35.81
N VAL A 338 -12.04 -54.62 36.50
CA VAL A 338 -10.88 -54.34 37.35
C VAL A 338 -9.64 -53.99 36.53
N ILE A 339 -9.49 -54.60 35.35
CA ILE A 339 -8.36 -54.34 34.44
C ILE A 339 -8.50 -52.95 33.81
N LEU A 340 -9.71 -52.59 33.36
CA LEU A 340 -10.00 -51.27 32.82
C LEU A 340 -9.82 -50.16 33.86
N ASP A 341 -10.23 -50.39 35.11
CA ASP A 341 -10.06 -49.41 36.20
C ASP A 341 -8.58 -49.23 36.60
N ARG A 342 -7.78 -50.31 36.62
CA ARG A 342 -6.33 -50.20 36.80
C ARG A 342 -5.69 -49.39 35.67
N GLN A 343 -6.13 -49.60 34.44
CA GLN A 343 -5.57 -48.89 33.30
C GLN A 343 -6.01 -47.42 33.26
N ARG A 344 -7.26 -47.11 33.60
CA ARG A 344 -7.73 -45.72 33.78
C ARG A 344 -6.93 -45.00 34.86
N LYS A 345 -6.66 -45.66 35.98
CA LYS A 345 -5.82 -45.10 37.05
C LYS A 345 -4.40 -44.80 36.56
N ARG A 346 -3.76 -45.74 35.84
CA ARG A 346 -2.44 -45.52 35.22
C ARG A 346 -2.44 -44.38 34.20
N GLN A 347 -3.52 -44.24 33.40
CA GLN A 347 -3.66 -43.14 32.45
C GLN A 347 -3.79 -41.78 33.14
N ILE A 348 -4.58 -41.70 34.22
CA ILE A 348 -4.75 -40.46 35.01
C ILE A 348 -3.42 -40.08 35.69
N GLU A 349 -2.71 -41.04 36.28
CA GLU A 349 -1.39 -40.82 36.88
C GLU A 349 -0.35 -40.35 35.85
N ALA A 350 -0.35 -40.96 34.65
CA ALA A 350 0.53 -40.53 33.55
C ALA A 350 0.19 -39.13 33.02
N GLU A 351 -1.10 -38.79 32.88
CA GLU A 351 -1.54 -37.46 32.44
C GLU A 351 -1.22 -36.37 33.47
N LEU A 352 -1.35 -36.69 34.77
CA LEU A 352 -0.93 -35.80 35.86
C LEU A 352 0.58 -35.58 35.87
N ALA A 353 1.38 -36.63 35.68
CA ALA A 353 2.84 -36.53 35.59
C ALA A 353 3.29 -35.73 34.35
N GLU A 354 2.65 -35.92 33.19
CA GLU A 354 2.94 -35.17 31.97
C GLU A 354 2.60 -33.68 32.12
N LYS A 355 1.48 -33.34 32.75
CA LYS A 355 1.12 -31.94 33.07
C LYS A 355 2.13 -31.29 34.01
N GLU A 356 2.62 -32.02 35.02
CA GLU A 356 3.67 -31.54 35.92
C GLU A 356 4.99 -31.31 35.18
N GLU A 357 5.40 -32.25 34.33
CA GLU A 357 6.63 -32.14 33.55
C GLU A 357 6.55 -31.00 32.51
N ALA A 358 5.41 -30.83 31.84
CA ALA A 358 5.16 -29.73 30.94
C ALA A 358 5.21 -28.36 31.66
N ALA A 359 4.71 -28.28 32.89
CA ALA A 359 4.83 -27.09 33.72
C ALA A 359 6.30 -26.80 34.10
N ARG A 360 7.08 -27.83 34.45
CA ARG A 360 8.52 -27.71 34.72
C ARG A 360 9.30 -27.27 33.46
N ARG A 361 9.01 -27.83 32.29
CA ARG A 361 9.61 -27.44 31.00
C ARG A 361 9.27 -26.00 30.63
N LYS A 362 8.03 -25.55 30.86
CA LYS A 362 7.62 -24.14 30.66
C LYS A 362 8.37 -23.20 31.61
N LYS A 363 8.50 -23.55 32.88
CA LYS A 363 9.26 -22.78 33.88
C LYS A 363 10.74 -22.66 33.49
N SER A 364 11.37 -23.77 33.10
CA SER A 364 12.76 -23.81 32.63
C SER A 364 12.98 -22.97 31.35
N LYS A 365 12.07 -23.06 30.37
CA LYS A 365 12.12 -22.23 29.15
C LYS A 365 11.97 -20.74 29.45
N MET A 366 11.06 -20.36 30.35
CA MET A 366 10.92 -18.96 30.79
C MET A 366 12.17 -18.45 31.49
N GLU A 367 12.79 -19.27 32.36
CA GLU A 367 14.02 -18.89 33.07
C GLU A 367 15.22 -18.77 32.11
N ALA A 368 15.35 -19.67 31.13
CA ALA A 368 16.37 -19.59 30.09
C ALA A 368 16.17 -18.39 29.15
N GLN A 369 14.91 -18.02 28.87
CA GLN A 369 14.56 -16.83 28.08
C GLN A 369 14.89 -15.54 28.84
N GLN A 370 14.63 -15.49 30.16
CA GLN A 370 15.02 -14.37 31.02
C GLN A 370 16.54 -14.18 31.04
N LYS A 371 17.32 -15.25 31.20
CA LYS A 371 18.80 -15.20 31.16
C LYS A 371 19.36 -14.76 29.79
N ARG A 372 18.67 -15.08 28.70
CA ARG A 372 19.04 -14.62 27.33
C ARG A 372 18.78 -13.13 27.13
N LEU A 373 17.71 -12.59 27.71
CA LEU A 373 17.38 -11.16 27.65
C LEU A 373 18.38 -10.31 28.44
N ASP A 374 18.92 -10.83 29.54
CA ASP A 374 19.93 -10.15 30.34
C ASP A 374 21.33 -10.11 29.67
N THR A 375 21.56 -10.88 28.60
CA THR A 375 22.91 -11.05 27.98
C THR A 375 23.04 -10.49 26.55
N ALA A 376 21.98 -10.10 25.84
CA ALA A 376 22.06 -9.81 24.40
C ALA A 376 21.87 -8.33 24.03
N SER A 377 22.96 -7.77 23.51
CA SER A 377 23.11 -6.52 22.75
C SER A 377 22.12 -6.39 21.56
N PHE A 378 21.75 -5.14 21.27
CA PHE A 378 20.77 -4.70 20.25
C PHE A 378 21.16 -5.09 18.80
N ALA A 379 20.42 -6.03 18.22
CA ALA A 379 20.28 -6.20 16.77
C ALA A 379 18.80 -6.52 16.42
N PRO A 380 18.27 -6.06 15.26
CA PRO A 380 16.83 -6.06 15.01
C PRO A 380 16.33 -7.46 14.61
N ILE A 381 15.43 -8.00 15.43
CA ILE A 381 14.77 -9.30 15.23
C ILE A 381 13.45 -9.12 14.48
N ARG A 382 13.23 -9.96 13.45
CA ARG A 382 11.93 -10.12 12.77
C ARG A 382 10.98 -10.89 13.69
N ILE A 383 9.85 -10.28 14.05
CA ILE A 383 8.88 -10.89 14.97
C ILE A 383 7.82 -11.67 14.16
N SER A 384 7.87 -12.99 14.25
CA SER A 384 6.70 -13.87 14.12
C SER A 384 6.22 -14.15 15.55
N GLY A 385 5.03 -13.69 15.94
CA GLY A 385 4.49 -13.85 17.30
C GLY A 385 2.99 -13.58 17.41
N ALA A 386 2.37 -14.20 18.42
CA ALA A 386 0.94 -14.27 18.72
C ALA A 386 0.17 -12.93 18.67
N PRO A 387 -1.17 -12.94 18.43
CA PRO A 387 -1.97 -11.74 18.27
C PRO A 387 -1.84 -10.78 19.46
N PHE A 388 -1.71 -9.51 19.14
CA PHE A 388 -1.57 -8.42 20.10
C PHE A 388 -2.74 -8.41 21.10
N VAL A 389 -2.43 -8.57 22.38
CA VAL A 389 -3.37 -8.35 23.48
C VAL A 389 -3.04 -7.00 24.10
N TYR A 390 -3.94 -6.03 23.95
CA TYR A 390 -3.78 -4.70 24.53
C TYR A 390 -3.78 -4.79 26.06
N ARG A 391 -2.67 -4.40 26.69
CA ARG A 391 -2.64 -4.06 28.10
C ARG A 391 -2.58 -2.54 28.21
N PRO A 392 -3.53 -1.90 28.93
CA PRO A 392 -3.49 -0.46 29.13
C PRO A 392 -2.18 -0.06 29.82
N LEU A 393 -1.64 1.09 29.41
CA LEU A 393 -0.37 1.59 29.92
C LEU A 393 -0.59 2.06 31.37
N GLU A 394 0.04 1.39 32.35
CA GLU A 394 0.05 1.85 33.74
C GLU A 394 1.09 2.97 33.89
N LEU A 395 0.62 4.21 33.85
CA LEU A 395 1.44 5.40 34.08
C LEU A 395 1.43 5.73 35.57
N THR A 396 2.57 5.59 36.24
CA THR A 396 2.74 6.02 37.64
C THR A 396 2.90 7.54 37.69
N ILE A 397 1.80 8.25 37.96
CA ILE A 397 1.77 9.71 38.10
C ILE A 397 2.02 10.06 39.58
N ASN A 398 3.03 10.89 39.86
CA ASN A 398 3.25 11.43 41.19
C ASN A 398 2.32 12.64 41.41
N GLY A 399 1.04 12.38 41.69
CA GLY A 399 0.06 13.45 41.91
C GLY A 399 -1.33 12.95 42.33
N PRO A 400 -2.19 13.85 42.84
CA PRO A 400 -3.56 13.51 43.22
C PRO A 400 -4.35 13.01 42.00
N PRO A 401 -5.31 12.06 42.13
CA PRO A 401 -6.10 11.52 41.03
C PRO A 401 -6.89 12.61 40.28
N LEU A 402 -7.28 12.32 39.04
CA LEU A 402 -8.06 13.27 38.25
C LEU A 402 -9.45 13.36 38.90
N PRO A 403 -10.03 14.56 39.11
CA PRO A 403 -11.41 14.68 39.56
C PRO A 403 -12.35 14.12 38.50
N GLU A 404 -13.45 13.51 38.93
CA GLU A 404 -14.50 13.05 38.01
C GLU A 404 -15.24 14.25 37.39
N PRO A 405 -15.79 14.12 36.16
CA PRO A 405 -16.52 15.20 35.50
C PRO A 405 -17.66 15.79 36.34
N GLU A 406 -18.32 14.95 37.15
CA GLU A 406 -19.40 15.35 38.05
C GLU A 406 -18.91 16.23 39.20
N ASP A 407 -17.69 16.02 39.67
CA ASP A 407 -17.06 16.82 40.73
C ASP A 407 -16.73 18.23 40.21
N LEU A 408 -16.29 18.34 38.95
CA LEU A 408 -16.03 19.64 38.31
C LEU A 408 -17.30 20.47 38.15
N CYS A 409 -18.43 19.81 37.88
CA CYS A 409 -19.75 20.44 37.85
C CYS A 409 -20.17 20.90 39.24
N ARG A 410 -20.04 20.03 40.26
CA ARG A 410 -20.41 20.32 41.65
C ARG A 410 -19.60 21.48 42.25
N MET A 411 -18.32 21.58 41.90
CA MET A 411 -17.43 22.66 42.36
C MET A 411 -17.59 23.96 41.55
N GLY A 412 -18.45 23.99 40.53
CA GLY A 412 -18.77 25.20 39.76
C GLY A 412 -17.76 25.59 38.69
N TYR A 413 -16.71 24.78 38.45
CA TYR A 413 -15.67 25.11 37.46
C TYR A 413 -16.19 25.19 36.02
N LEU A 414 -17.23 24.43 35.70
CA LEU A 414 -17.86 24.44 34.37
C LEU A 414 -18.56 25.76 34.03
N GLN A 415 -18.89 26.59 35.04
CA GLN A 415 -19.54 27.89 34.84
C GLN A 415 -18.61 28.91 34.18
N HIS A 416 -17.29 28.73 34.33
CA HIS A 416 -16.28 29.60 33.75
C HIS A 416 -15.87 29.20 32.33
N VAL A 417 -16.37 28.06 31.83
CA VAL A 417 -16.13 27.59 30.46
C VAL A 417 -17.10 28.28 29.49
N LEU A 418 -16.61 28.64 28.31
CA LEU A 418 -17.42 29.22 27.24
C LEU A 418 -18.63 28.35 26.91
N GLN A 419 -19.81 28.98 26.85
CA GLN A 419 -21.05 28.32 26.43
C GLN A 419 -20.91 27.74 25.02
N ILE A 420 -21.09 26.44 24.90
CA ILE A 420 -20.83 25.71 23.67
C ILE A 420 -22.06 25.76 22.77
N THR A 421 -21.88 26.15 21.50
CA THR A 421 -22.96 26.17 20.52
C THR A 421 -23.45 24.74 20.19
N GLY A 422 -24.75 24.57 19.90
CA GLY A 422 -25.34 23.26 19.64
C GLY A 422 -24.67 22.45 18.53
N SER A 423 -24.07 23.13 17.53
CA SER A 423 -23.29 22.47 16.48
C SER A 423 -22.00 21.81 16.98
N ARG A 424 -21.36 22.37 18.03
CA ARG A 424 -20.15 21.79 18.63
C ARG A 424 -20.52 20.68 19.62
N TYR A 425 -21.63 20.85 20.33
CA TYR A 425 -22.17 19.80 21.20
C TYR A 425 -22.49 18.52 20.41
N ALA A 426 -23.11 18.64 19.22
CA ALA A 426 -23.36 17.50 18.33
C ALA A 426 -22.08 16.81 17.81
N GLY A 427 -20.93 17.49 17.87
CA GLY A 427 -19.61 16.94 17.56
C GLY A 427 -18.92 16.24 18.75
N GLY A 428 -19.61 16.08 19.88
CA GLY A 428 -19.08 15.49 21.11
C GLY A 428 -18.23 16.45 21.94
N PHE A 429 -18.29 17.77 21.67
CA PHE A 429 -17.56 18.77 22.42
C PHE A 429 -18.42 19.28 23.58
N THR A 430 -18.07 18.84 24.80
CA THR A 430 -18.79 19.23 26.02
C THR A 430 -17.93 20.12 26.92
N PRO A 431 -18.53 20.93 27.82
CA PRO A 431 -17.77 21.82 28.70
C PRO A 431 -16.79 21.05 29.60
N GLU A 432 -17.16 19.85 30.02
CA GLU A 432 -16.34 18.94 30.82
C GLU A 432 -15.07 18.55 30.06
N THR A 433 -15.18 18.33 28.75
CA THR A 433 -14.03 17.96 27.90
C THR A 433 -12.97 19.07 27.87
N CYS A 434 -13.38 20.34 27.96
CA CYS A 434 -12.45 21.47 28.02
C CYS A 434 -11.63 21.46 29.32
N CYS A 435 -12.30 21.31 30.46
CA CYS A 435 -11.64 21.26 31.77
C CYS A 435 -10.75 20.03 31.90
N MET A 436 -11.24 18.85 31.48
CA MET A 436 -10.48 17.60 31.56
C MET A 436 -9.22 17.64 30.71
N ARG A 437 -9.28 18.28 29.54
CA ARG A 437 -8.10 18.47 28.70
C ARG A 437 -7.05 19.37 29.37
N ALA A 438 -7.47 20.50 29.95
CA ALA A 438 -6.56 21.40 30.65
C ALA A 438 -5.90 20.72 31.86
N LEU A 439 -6.67 19.94 32.64
CA LEU A 439 -6.16 19.16 33.77
C LEU A 439 -5.19 18.06 33.33
N PHE A 440 -5.46 17.41 32.20
CA PHE A 440 -4.57 16.41 31.64
C PHE A 440 -3.25 17.03 31.14
N GLU A 441 -3.32 18.16 30.43
CA GLU A 441 -2.14 18.90 29.98
C GLU A 441 -1.28 19.37 31.17
N SER A 442 -1.89 19.79 32.28
CA SER A 442 -1.16 20.19 33.50
C SER A 442 -0.43 19.04 34.22
N ARG A 443 -0.80 17.80 33.93
CA ARG A 443 -0.21 16.59 34.53
C ARG A 443 1.00 16.06 33.78
N ILE A 444 1.28 16.60 32.59
CA ILE A 444 2.41 16.16 31.78
C ILE A 444 3.74 16.42 32.50
N ASP A 445 3.79 17.39 33.40
CA ASP A 445 4.99 17.69 34.21
C ASP A 445 5.11 16.82 35.49
N LEU A 446 4.12 15.97 35.80
CA LEU A 446 4.06 15.13 37.01
C LEU A 446 4.41 13.65 36.73
N PHE A 447 4.90 13.33 35.53
CA PHE A 447 5.42 12.01 35.24
C PHE A 447 6.70 11.75 36.06
N SER A 448 6.71 10.64 36.80
CA SER A 448 7.95 10.16 37.42
C SER A 448 8.84 9.62 36.31
N PHE A 449 9.85 10.38 35.91
CA PHE A 449 10.96 9.83 35.11
C PHE A 449 11.91 9.03 36.00
#